data_AF-A0A2D5VJB7-F1
#
_entry.id   AF-A0A2D5VJB7-F1
#
_cell.length_a   1.000
_cell.length_b   1.000
_cell.length_c   1.000
_cell.angle_alpha   90.00
_cell.angle_beta   90.00
_cell.angle_gamma   90.00
#
_symmetry.space_group_name_H-M   'P 1'
#
loop_
_entity.id
_entity.type
_entity.pdbx_description
1 polymer ?
#
loop_
_entity_poly.entity_id
_entity_poly.type
_entity_poly.pdbx_seq_one_letter_code
_entity_poly.pdbx_strand_id
1 'polypeptide(L)'
;ESMLLLRKQLSTGFKKQLEDLSPDQVLIDPGPEDILALDEIWSLVDSKANTAWLGFAIGRRSQQLVGWHVGTRDPVSANYFVLEIPSQDRICRSRSEP
;
A
#
# COMPACT_ATOMS: atom_id res chain seq x y z
N GLU A 1 -14.71 -4.55 24.06
CA GLU A 1 -14.17 -5.90 23.81
C GLU A 1 -14.55 -6.49 22.44
N SER A 2 -15.83 -6.43 22.02
CA SER A 2 -16.31 -6.98 20.73
C SER A 2 -15.54 -6.48 19.48
N MET A 3 -15.26 -5.18 19.37
CA MET A 3 -14.54 -4.60 18.22
C MET A 3 -13.07 -5.06 18.12
N LEU A 4 -12.43 -5.33 19.26
CA LEU A 4 -11.05 -5.80 19.30
C LEU A 4 -10.95 -7.26 18.83
N LEU A 5 -11.97 -8.05 19.16
CA LEU A 5 -12.13 -9.43 18.71
C LEU A 5 -12.40 -9.49 17.21
N LEU A 6 -13.26 -8.61 16.70
CA LEU A 6 -13.57 -8.51 15.27
C LEU A 6 -12.32 -8.14 14.45
N ARG A 7 -11.51 -7.18 14.92
CA ARG A 7 -10.23 -6.80 14.31
C ARG A 7 -9.24 -7.95 14.29
N LYS A 8 -9.11 -8.68 15.40
CA LYS A 8 -8.25 -9.87 15.47
C LYS A 8 -8.74 -10.96 14.52
N GLN A 9 -10.04 -11.21 14.44
CA GLN A 9 -10.59 -12.24 13.55
C GLN A 9 -10.47 -11.88 12.07
N LEU A 10 -10.78 -10.65 11.68
CA LEU A 10 -10.63 -10.18 10.30
C LEU A 10 -9.17 -10.20 9.85
N SER A 11 -8.25 -9.71 10.71
CA SER A 11 -6.81 -9.76 10.41
C SER A 11 -6.25 -11.18 10.35
N THR A 12 -6.72 -12.09 11.21
CA THR A 12 -6.26 -13.49 11.20
C THR A 12 -6.79 -14.25 9.98
N GLY A 13 -8.05 -14.04 9.60
CA GLY A 13 -8.66 -14.67 8.43
C GLY A 13 -8.01 -14.23 7.11
N PHE A 14 -7.75 -12.92 6.97
CA PHE A 14 -7.04 -12.37 5.80
C PHE A 14 -5.57 -12.81 5.77
N LYS A 15 -4.87 -12.78 6.91
CA LYS A 15 -3.46 -13.22 6.98
C LYS A 15 -3.31 -14.68 6.56
N LYS A 16 -4.20 -15.56 7.02
CA LYS A 16 -4.13 -17.00 6.70
C LYS A 16 -4.35 -17.30 5.21
N GLN A 17 -5.11 -16.47 4.49
CA GLN A 17 -5.30 -16.59 3.03
C GLN A 17 -4.15 -15.99 2.23
N LEU A 18 -3.44 -15.01 2.79
CA LEU A 18 -2.30 -14.34 2.17
C LEU A 18 -0.97 -15.03 2.45
N GLU A 19 -0.84 -15.75 3.58
CA GLU A 19 0.37 -16.49 3.95
C GLU A 19 0.75 -17.58 2.93
N ASP A 20 -0.23 -18.09 2.17
CA ASP A 20 -0.02 -19.13 1.15
C ASP A 20 0.35 -18.59 -0.24
N LEU A 21 0.31 -17.26 -0.44
CA LEU A 21 0.59 -16.62 -1.73
C LEU A 21 1.84 -15.74 -1.62
N SER A 22 2.90 -16.09 -2.36
CA SER A 22 4.02 -15.16 -2.49
C SER A 22 3.60 -13.98 -3.38
N PRO A 23 4.09 -12.75 -3.13
CA PRO A 23 3.82 -11.61 -4.00
C PRO A 23 4.11 -11.89 -5.48
N ASP A 24 5.18 -12.64 -5.76
CA ASP A 24 5.59 -13.03 -7.11
C ASP A 24 4.60 -13.98 -7.82
N GLN A 25 3.72 -14.64 -7.07
CA GLN A 25 2.67 -15.51 -7.64
C GLN A 25 1.43 -14.72 -8.08
N VAL A 26 1.27 -13.48 -7.61
CA VAL A 26 0.03 -12.70 -7.78
C VAL A 26 0.28 -11.42 -8.57
N LEU A 27 1.46 -10.82 -8.41
CA LEU A 27 1.84 -9.61 -9.12
C LEU A 27 2.28 -9.95 -10.55
N ILE A 28 1.79 -9.16 -11.50
CA ILE A 28 2.26 -9.18 -12.87
C ILE A 28 3.59 -8.45 -12.89
N ASP A 29 4.63 -9.09 -13.43
CA ASP A 29 5.94 -8.46 -13.56
C ASP A 29 5.84 -7.11 -14.28
N PRO A 30 6.50 -6.07 -13.75
CA PRO A 30 6.50 -4.76 -14.40
C PRO A 30 7.27 -4.82 -15.72
N GLY A 31 6.66 -4.28 -16.77
CA GLY A 31 7.33 -4.01 -18.03
C GLY A 31 8.22 -2.76 -17.95
N PRO A 32 9.18 -2.60 -18.87
CA PRO A 32 10.11 -1.46 -18.88
C PRO A 32 9.43 -0.10 -19.05
N GLU A 33 8.21 -0.06 -19.59
CA GLU A 33 7.42 1.16 -19.80
C GLU A 33 6.28 1.32 -18.77
N ASP A 34 6.19 0.42 -17.77
CA ASP A 34 5.08 0.44 -16.82
C ASP A 34 5.22 1.58 -15.83
N ILE A 35 4.24 2.47 -15.79
CA ILE A 35 4.25 3.64 -14.91
C ILE A 35 3.47 3.34 -13.62
N LEU A 36 4.01 3.75 -12.48
CA LEU A 36 3.28 3.80 -11.21
C LEU A 36 2.48 5.10 -11.08
N ALA A 37 1.21 4.96 -10.72
CA ALA A 37 0.42 6.03 -10.13
C ALA A 37 0.60 5.99 -8.61
N LEU A 38 1.16 7.07 -8.06
CA LEU A 38 1.30 7.27 -6.63
C LEU A 38 0.18 8.21 -6.17
N ASP A 39 -0.51 7.85 -5.10
CA ASP A 39 -1.56 8.67 -4.52
C ASP A 39 -1.51 8.61 -2.99
N GLU A 40 -2.06 9.65 -2.36
CA GLU A 40 -2.12 9.79 -0.91
C GLU A 40 -3.50 10.21 -0.43
N ILE A 41 -3.97 9.59 0.65
CA ILE A 41 -5.23 9.97 1.29
C ILE A 41 -5.09 10.05 2.80
N TRP A 42 -5.85 10.95 3.40
CA TRP A 42 -6.12 10.91 4.84
C TRP A 42 -7.24 9.92 5.12
N SER A 43 -7.00 9.01 6.04
CA SER A 43 -7.97 8.03 6.51
C SER A 43 -8.24 8.21 8.01
N LEU A 44 -9.45 7.87 8.43
CA LEU A 44 -9.86 7.87 9.83
C LEU A 44 -10.04 6.42 10.25
N VAL A 45 -9.15 5.92 11.13
CA VAL A 45 -9.13 4.52 11.53
C VAL A 45 -9.81 4.38 12.90
N ASP A 46 -10.86 3.56 12.99
CA ASP A 46 -11.72 3.43 14.20
C ASP A 46 -12.60 4.64 14.49
N SER A 47 -11.99 5.82 14.59
CA SER A 47 -12.62 7.05 15.03
C SER A 47 -12.05 8.26 14.28
N LYS A 48 -12.80 9.36 14.26
CA LYS A 48 -12.36 10.62 13.62
C LYS A 48 -11.16 11.29 14.31
N ALA A 49 -10.81 10.86 15.53
CA ALA A 49 -9.63 11.35 16.25
C ALA A 49 -8.33 10.69 15.76
N ASN A 50 -8.42 9.56 15.06
CA ASN A 50 -7.28 8.79 14.61
C ASN A 50 -7.06 9.00 13.11
N THR A 51 -6.39 10.09 12.76
CA THR A 51 -5.98 10.36 11.39
C THR A 51 -4.73 9.57 11.05
N ALA A 52 -4.81 8.76 10.00
CA ALA A 52 -3.68 8.07 9.41
C ALA A 52 -3.48 8.55 7.98
N TRP A 53 -2.23 8.76 7.60
CA TRP A 53 -1.86 9.00 6.21
C TRP A 53 -1.64 7.66 5.53
N LEU A 54 -2.34 7.42 4.43
CA LEU A 54 -2.18 6.24 3.60
C LEU A 54 -1.57 6.68 2.26
N GLY A 55 -0.37 6.22 1.98
CA GLY A 55 0.23 6.26 0.65
C GLY A 55 0.02 4.92 -0.06
N PHE A 56 -0.29 4.95 -1.36
CA PHE A 56 -0.38 3.74 -2.16
C PHE A 56 0.15 3.93 -3.58
N ALA A 57 0.73 2.86 -4.11
CA ALA A 57 1.34 2.80 -5.44
C ALA A 57 0.62 1.75 -6.28
N ILE A 58 0.04 2.18 -7.40
CA ILE A 58 -0.72 1.31 -8.31
C ILE A 58 -0.03 1.31 -9.67
N GLY A 59 0.24 0.12 -10.21
CA GLY A 59 0.70 0.01 -11.60
C GLY A 59 -0.39 0.46 -12.57
N ARG A 60 -0.14 1.47 -13.41
CA ARG A 60 -1.17 2.02 -14.31
C ARG A 60 -1.68 1.00 -15.33
N ARG A 61 -0.81 0.11 -15.80
CA ARG A 61 -1.18 -0.97 -16.73
C ARG A 61 -1.85 -2.14 -16.01
N SER A 62 -1.20 -2.64 -14.96
CA SER A 62 -1.68 -3.83 -14.23
C SER A 62 -2.88 -3.55 -13.34
N GLN A 63 -3.09 -2.29 -12.95
CA GLN A 63 -4.04 -1.86 -11.91
C GLN A 63 -3.82 -2.58 -10.57
N GLN A 64 -2.61 -3.09 -10.34
CA GLN A 64 -2.25 -3.80 -9.11
C GLN A 64 -1.64 -2.84 -8.10
N LEU A 65 -2.03 -3.00 -6.84
CA LEU A 65 -1.40 -2.33 -5.70
C LEU A 65 -0.03 -2.98 -5.46
N VAL A 66 1.04 -2.30 -5.83
CA VAL A 66 2.41 -2.80 -5.72
C VAL A 66 3.12 -2.35 -4.44
N GLY A 67 2.60 -1.31 -3.77
CA GLY A 67 3.14 -0.83 -2.51
C GLY A 67 2.14 0.06 -1.78
N TRP A 68 2.23 0.10 -0.45
CA TRP A 68 1.38 0.93 0.40
C TRP A 68 2.09 1.20 1.73
N HIS A 69 1.79 2.35 2.34
CA HIS A 69 2.30 2.74 3.65
C HIS A 69 1.22 3.39 4.49
N VAL A 70 1.18 3.06 5.78
CA VAL A 70 0.33 3.74 6.76
C VAL A 70 1.21 4.40 7.81
N GLY A 71 1.10 5.72 7.94
CA GLY A 71 1.91 6.49 8.88
C GLY A 71 1.37 7.88 9.14
N THR A 72 2.26 8.79 9.52
CA THR A 72 2.01 10.22 9.64
C THR A 72 2.34 10.92 8.33
N ARG A 73 1.66 12.02 7.98
CA ARG A 73 2.01 12.77 6.76
C ARG A 73 3.24 13.63 7.00
N ASP A 74 4.39 12.99 6.98
CA ASP A 74 5.70 13.62 7.15
C ASP A 74 6.74 13.02 6.18
N PRO A 75 7.90 13.67 6.02
CA PRO A 75 8.93 13.19 5.12
C PRO A 75 9.49 11.80 5.48
N VAL A 76 9.41 11.39 6.75
CA VAL A 76 9.91 10.10 7.21
C VAL A 76 9.01 8.98 6.69
N SER A 77 7.70 9.11 6.84
CA SER A 77 6.71 8.17 6.31
C SER A 77 6.71 8.14 4.78
N ALA A 78 6.94 9.28 4.13
CA ALA A 78 7.11 9.32 2.67
C ALA A 78 8.35 8.53 2.20
N ASN A 79 9.45 8.56 2.95
CA ASN A 79 10.64 7.76 2.64
C ASN A 79 10.38 6.27 2.84
N TYR A 80 9.70 5.89 3.92
CA TYR A 80 9.30 4.50 4.15
C TYR A 80 8.39 3.99 3.05
N PHE A 81 7.39 4.77 2.63
CA PHE A 81 6.53 4.41 1.51
C PHE A 81 7.32 4.11 0.24
N VAL A 82 8.30 4.95 -0.09
CA VAL A 82 9.17 4.71 -1.26
C VAL A 82 10.00 3.43 -1.10
N LEU A 83 10.40 3.05 0.12
CA LEU A 83 11.14 1.82 0.43
C LEU A 83 10.28 0.55 0.36
N GLU A 84 9.00 0.66 0.65
CA GLU A 84 8.05 -0.45 0.60
C GLU A 84 7.62 -0.80 -0.83
N ILE A 85 7.79 0.11 -1.80
CA ILE A 85 7.60 -0.20 -3.21
C ILE A 85 8.74 -1.12 -3.70
N PRO A 86 8.44 -2.30 -4.28
CA PRO A 86 9.44 -3.23 -4.79
C PRO A 86 10.41 -2.57 -5.77
N SER A 87 11.69 -2.97 -5.71
CA SER A 87 12.76 -2.36 -6.52
C SER A 87 12.52 -2.41 -8.04
N GLN A 88 11.89 -3.48 -8.51
CA GLN A 88 11.49 -3.66 -9.91
C GLN A 88 10.47 -2.63 -10.39
N ASP A 89 9.56 -2.20 -9.51
CA ASP A 89 8.49 -1.24 -9.82
C ASP A 89 8.94 0.21 -9.63
N ARG A 90 10.09 0.45 -8.98
CA ARG A 90 10.58 1.80 -8.66
C ARG A 90 11.09 2.59 -9.87
N ILE A 91 11.28 1.95 -11.02
CA ILE A 91 11.93 2.50 -12.21
C ILE A 91 11.08 3.59 -12.89
N CYS A 92 9.75 3.56 -12.71
CA CYS A 92 8.83 4.36 -13.50
C CYS A 92 7.86 5.14 -12.62
N ARG A 93 8.25 6.35 -12.20
CA ARG A 93 7.41 7.23 -11.39
C ARG A 93 6.94 8.39 -12.27
N SER A 94 5.66 8.42 -12.64
CA SER A 94 5.04 9.70 -12.99
C SER A 94 4.54 10.32 -11.70
N ARG A 95 5.21 11.36 -11.22
CA ARG A 95 4.61 12.23 -10.18
C ARG A 95 3.58 13.11 -10.86
N SER A 96 2.36 13.12 -10.34
CA SER A 96 1.49 14.28 -10.51
C SER A 96 2.19 15.43 -9.78
N GLU A 97 2.67 16.45 -10.49
CA GLU A 97 3.11 17.67 -9.81
C GLU A 97 1.89 18.35 -9.15
N PRO A 98 2.05 18.95 -7.95
CA PRO A 98 0.98 19.67 -7.26
C PRO A 98 0.52 20.91 -8.02
#